data_AF-A0A7C3HD59-F1
#
_entry.id   AF-A0A7C3HD59-F1
#
_cell.length_a   1.000
_cell.length_b   1.000
_cell.length_c   1.000
_cell.angle_alpha   90.00
_cell.angle_beta   90.00
_cell.angle_gamma   90.00
#
_symmetry.space_group_name_H-M   'P 1'
#
loop_
_entity.id
_entity.type
_entity.pdbx_description
1 polymer ?
#
loop_
_entity_poly.entity_id
_entity_poly.type
_entity_poly.pdbx_seq_one_letter_code
_entity_poly.pdbx_strand_id
1 'polypeptide(L)' 'MSKNKTFLLQIWQDPGGIWAVLKDEDCGLLHQFESLEALVQFLSREAEPSPSPSLEPVHTGPKSAIG' A
#
# COMPACT_ATOMS: atom_id res chain seq x y z
N MET A 1 -0.32 -13.03 -9.05
CA MET A 1 0.79 -12.25 -9.67
C MET A 1 0.71 -10.86 -9.09
N SER A 2 1.50 -10.55 -8.06
CA SER A 2 1.59 -9.18 -7.56
C SER A 2 2.15 -8.32 -8.68
N LYS A 3 1.33 -7.42 -9.24
CA LYS A 3 1.81 -6.51 -10.29
C LYS A 3 2.81 -5.58 -9.62
N ASN A 4 4.06 -5.61 -10.07
CA ASN A 4 5.03 -4.60 -9.68
C ASN A 4 4.49 -3.23 -10.12
N LYS A 5 4.41 -2.30 -9.17
CA LYS A 5 3.90 -0.96 -9.41
C LYS A 5 5.10 -0.03 -9.55
N THR A 6 5.24 0.61 -10.70
CA THR A 6 6.36 1.49 -11.01
C THR A 6 5.92 2.93 -10.90
N PHE A 7 6.75 3.74 -10.25
CA PHE A 7 6.49 5.15 -10.02
C PHE A 7 7.67 6.01 -10.46
N LEU A 8 7.37 7.19 -11.01
CA LEU A 8 8.35 8.26 -11.20
C LEU A 8 8.25 9.23 -10.02
N LEU A 9 9.37 9.40 -9.31
CA LEU A 9 9.48 10.33 -8.19
C LEU A 9 10.18 11.62 -8.65
N GLN A 10 9.56 12.76 -8.36
CA GLN A 10 10.16 14.07 -8.51
C GLN A 10 10.14 14.81 -7.18
N ILE A 11 11.30 15.29 -6.73
CA ILE A 11 11.45 16.06 -5.49
C ILE A 11 11.78 17.49 -5.86
N TRP A 12 11.10 18.42 -5.20
CA TRP A 12 11.29 19.85 -5.37
C TRP A 12 11.66 20.48 -4.03
N GLN A 13 12.50 21.49 -4.09
CA GLN A 13 12.88 22.29 -2.93
C GLN A 13 12.79 23.75 -3.30
N ASP A 14 12.01 24.49 -2.52
CA ASP A 14 11.81 25.92 -2.67
C ASP A 14 11.87 26.60 -1.28
N PRO A 15 11.77 27.95 -1.19
CA PRO A 15 11.83 28.64 0.10
C PRO A 15 10.78 28.19 1.13
N GLY A 16 9.67 27.61 0.67
CA GLY A 16 8.61 27.05 1.50
C GLY A 16 8.88 25.64 2.03
N GLY A 17 9.94 24.96 1.57
CA GLY A 17 10.32 23.62 2.04
C GLY A 17 10.53 22.61 0.91
N ILE A 18 10.47 21.32 1.27
CA ILE A 18 10.61 20.20 0.33
C ILE A 18 9.24 19.60 0.09
N TRP A 19 8.87 19.46 -1.17
CA TRP A 19 7.66 18.74 -1.59
C TRP A 19 8.01 17.71 -2.65
N ALA A 20 7.14 16.71 -2.83
CA ALA A 20 7.37 15.62 -3.75
C ALA A 20 6.14 15.35 -4.62
N VAL A 21 6.39 14.90 -5.84
CA VAL A 21 5.37 14.41 -6.77
C VAL A 21 5.71 12.99 -7.14
N LEU A 22 4.74 12.10 -7.03
CA LEU A 22 4.84 10.71 -7.43
C LEU A 22 3.86 10.46 -8.57
N LYS A 23 4.37 10.02 -9.72
CA LYS A 23 3.55 9.63 -10.87
C LYS A 23 3.49 8.12 -10.97
N ASP A 24 2.28 7.57 -10.96
CA ASP A 24 2.03 6.17 -11.28
C ASP A 24 2.17 5.95 -12.80
N GLU A 25 3.03 5.02 -13.21
CA GLU A 25 3.27 4.78 -14.65
C GLU A 25 2.16 3.97 -15.34
N ASP A 26 1.37 3.20 -14.59
CA ASP A 26 0.33 2.33 -15.14
C ASP A 26 -0.94 3.14 -15.47
N CYS A 27 -1.36 4.00 -14.55
CA CYS A 27 -2.60 4.79 -14.65
C CYS A 27 -2.35 6.27 -14.96
N GLY A 28 -1.10 6.73 -14.91
CA GLY A 28 -0.74 8.14 -15.12
C GLY A 28 -1.16 9.08 -13.98
N LEU A 29 -1.54 8.53 -12.82
CA LEU A 29 -2.00 9.30 -11.67
C LEU A 29 -0.85 10.08 -11.02
N LEU A 30 -1.11 11.33 -10.63
CA LEU A 30 -0.15 12.20 -9.95
C LEU A 30 -0.55 12.39 -8.49
N HIS A 31 0.35 12.01 -7.58
CA HIS A 31 0.23 12.24 -6.15
C HIS A 31 1.20 13.35 -5.74
N GLN A 32 0.71 14.39 -5.07
CA GLN A 32 1.54 15.47 -4.55
C GLN A 32 1.62 15.36 -3.02
N PHE A 33 2.79 15.61 -2.48
CA PHE A 33 3.10 15.49 -1.06
C PHE A 33 3.81 16.75 -0.58
N GLU A 34 3.30 17.31 0.52
CA GLU A 34 3.78 18.54 1.14
C GLU A 34 5.09 18.34 1.92
N SER A 35 5.48 17.07 2.15
CA SER A 35 6.69 16.69 2.86
C SER A 35 7.15 15.29 2.45
N LEU A 36 8.43 14.98 2.70
CA LEU A 36 8.97 13.63 2.50
C LEU A 36 8.33 12.60 3.43
N GLU A 37 7.90 13.00 4.63
CA GLU A 37 7.21 12.11 5.57
C GLU A 37 5.89 11.60 5.01
N ALA A 38 5.11 12.48 4.37
CA ALA A 38 3.84 12.10 3.73
C ALA A 38 4.06 11.10 2.57
N LEU A 39 5.13 11.29 1.79
CA LEU A 39 5.53 10.34 0.74
C LEU A 39 5.89 8.96 1.31
N VAL A 40 6.68 8.92 2.39
CA VAL A 40 7.09 7.66 3.04
C VAL A 40 5.87 6.89 3.58
N GLN A 41 4.93 7.59 4.21
CA GLN A 41 3.69 6.97 4.69
C GLN A 41 2.86 6.39 3.54
N PHE A 42 2.77 7.11 2.40
CA PHE A 42 2.09 6.60 1.21
C PHE A 42 2.74 5.33 0.68
N LEU A 43 4.06 5.34 0.46
CA LEU A 43 4.79 4.18 -0.07
C LEU A 43 4.74 2.98 0.88
N SER A 44 4.71 3.20 2.19
CA SER A 44 4.59 2.12 3.18
C SER A 44 3.26 1.38 3.04
N ARG A 45 2.16 2.12 2.81
CA ARG A 45 0.82 1.53 2.63
C ARG A 45 0.69 0.75 1.32
N GLU A 46 1.37 1.20 0.26
CA GLU A 46 1.39 0.50 -1.02
C GLU A 46 2.29 -0.75 -0.97
N ALA A 47 3.33 -0.74 -0.13
CA ALA A 47 4.25 -1.85 0.07
C ALA A 47 3.72 -2.91 1.05
N GLU A 48 2.74 -2.57 1.89
CA GLU A 48 2.07 -3.56 2.73
C GLU A 48 1.40 -4.61 1.83
N PRO A 49 1.79 -5.90 1.92
CA PRO A 49 1.05 -6.94 1.25
C PRO A 49 -0.38 -6.85 1.77
N SER A 50 -1.35 -6.73 0.86
CA SER A 50 -2.77 -6.75 1.18
C SER A 50 -2.99 -7.81 2.26
N PRO A 51 -3.68 -7.51 3.38
CA PRO A 51 -3.87 -8.50 4.41
C PRO A 51 -4.51 -9.70 3.74
N SER A 52 -3.74 -10.79 3.61
CA SER A 52 -4.28 -12.07 3.19
C SER A 52 -5.50 -12.26 4.07
N PRO A 53 -6.72 -12.44 3.51
CA PRO A 53 -7.88 -12.67 4.35
C PRO A 53 -7.49 -13.81 5.27
N SER A 54 -7.40 -13.51 6.57
CA SER A 54 -7.07 -14.47 7.59
C SER A 54 -8.05 -15.61 7.37
N LEU A 55 -7.58 -16.71 6.79
CA LEU A 55 -8.31 -17.96 6.75
C LEU A 55 -8.40 -18.37 8.22
N GLU A 56 -9.39 -17.83 8.93
CA GLU A 56 -9.90 -18.47 10.13
C GLU A 56 -10.12 -19.93 9.75
N PRO A 57 -9.46 -20.89 10.40
CA PRO A 57 -9.81 -22.28 10.16
C PRO A 57 -11.23 -22.45 10.66
N VAL A 58 -12.18 -22.52 9.72
CA VAL A 58 -13.53 -23.00 9.97
C VAL A 58 -13.40 -24.40 10.55
N HIS A 59 -13.51 -24.50 11.87
CA HIS A 59 -13.48 -25.77 12.58
C HIS A 59 -14.83 -26.47 12.35
N THR A 60 -15.01 -27.04 11.17
CA THR A 60 -16.07 -28.01 10.87
C THR A 60 -15.55 -29.42 11.15
N GLY A 61 -16.01 -30.04 12.24
CA GLY A 61 -15.79 -31.46 12.56
C GLY A 61 -16.63 -31.93 13.75
N PRO A 62 -17.07 -33.20 13.80
CA PRO A 62 -18.50 -33.54 13.82
C PRO A 62 -19.10 -33.86 15.20
N LYS A 63 -20.45 -33.81 15.25
CA LYS A 63 -21.31 -34.22 16.36
C LYS A 63 -21.01 -35.68 16.77
N SER A 64 -20.32 -35.88 17.89
CA SER A 64 -20.29 -37.18 18.58
C SER A 64 -21.68 -37.47 19.16
N ALA A 65 -22.37 -38.43 18.56
CA ALA A 65 -23.46 -39.13 19.22
C ALA A 65 -22.83 -40.17 20.17
N ILE A 66 -23.15 -40.09 21.45
CA ILE A 66 -22.88 -41.14 22.42
C ILE A 66 -24.18 -41.48 23.15
N GLY A 67 -24.48 -42.78 23.20
CA GLY A 67 -25.25 -43.45 24.25
C GLY A 67 -26.75 -43.27 24.20
#